data_AF-A0A0M1J459-F1
#
_entry.id   AF-A0A0M1J459-F1
#
_cell.length_a   1.000
_cell.length_b   1.000
_cell.length_c   1.000
_cell.angle_alpha   90.00
_cell.angle_beta   90.00
_cell.angle_gamma   90.00
#
_symmetry.space_group_name_H-M   'P 1'
#
loop_
_entity.id
_entity.type
_entity.pdbx_description
1 polymer ?
#
loop_
_entity_poly.entity_id
_entity_poly.type
_entity_poly.pdbx_seq_one_letter_code
_entity_poly.pdbx_strand_id
1 'polypeptide(L)'
;MLSEIAFCPKKPQLLAVQDSSKNADTALFFYAGHAVQGDSRNYLLPTDAVLCGEVDFSRKGVGLNYVMEVLEKSNSKVNLVMLDACRTNPFGDFRGSGHRGFFNRGGNQGGLAAISTTLPGTVIVYAAAPGKGASDNPAGRNGLFTEGLKHAFNTNKNLSLDGVLDTASRWVTNKSKNRQIPYVNGPTPLQKDFFFAGSKEQLVSQQRLPLPQDKPKLKAEEKNDELPPVVMTYILKHWSPELLTAAAFLDKKQFQKALPFLLQAASRGEAIAQFMLAGMYMGGLGVNRDPAKANKLINQVYK
;
A
#
# COMPACT_ATOMS: atom_id res chain seq x y z
N MET A 1 15.20 -10.06 -16.81
CA MET A 1 14.49 -10.26 -18.08
C MET A 1 13.02 -10.41 -17.72
N LEU A 2 12.21 -9.35 -17.83
CA LEU A 2 10.78 -9.40 -17.51
C LEU A 2 10.06 -10.05 -18.70
N SER A 3 9.75 -11.33 -18.60
CA SER A 3 8.99 -12.08 -19.61
C SER A 3 7.51 -11.74 -19.52
N GLU A 4 6.97 -11.27 -20.64
CA GLU A 4 5.54 -11.15 -20.99
C GLU A 4 4.65 -10.26 -20.09
N ILE A 5 4.46 -9.01 -20.50
CA ILE A 5 3.34 -8.16 -20.05
C ILE A 5 2.14 -8.48 -20.95
N ALA A 6 1.23 -9.32 -20.48
CA ALA A 6 0.01 -9.68 -21.23
C ALA A 6 -0.98 -8.51 -21.24
N PHE A 7 -1.36 -8.05 -22.45
CA PHE A 7 -2.39 -7.03 -22.65
C PHE A 7 -3.77 -7.69 -22.76
N CYS A 8 -4.64 -7.40 -21.77
CA CYS A 8 -6.08 -7.71 -21.67
C CYS A 8 -6.50 -9.19 -21.82
N PRO A 9 -6.87 -9.91 -20.74
CA PRO A 9 -7.06 -11.35 -20.79
C PRO A 9 -8.44 -11.77 -21.31
N LYS A 10 -8.46 -12.50 -22.42
CA LYS A 10 -9.46 -13.55 -22.65
C LYS A 10 -9.10 -14.78 -21.81
N LYS A 11 -10.07 -15.65 -21.46
CA LYS A 11 -9.80 -16.90 -20.69
C LYS A 11 -8.60 -17.72 -21.21
N PRO A 12 -8.38 -17.87 -22.54
CA PRO A 12 -7.20 -18.56 -23.07
C PRO A 12 -5.87 -17.86 -22.78
N GLN A 13 -5.85 -16.54 -22.70
CA GLN A 13 -4.62 -15.78 -22.40
C GLN A 13 -4.24 -15.87 -20.92
N LEU A 14 -5.22 -16.07 -20.01
CA LEU A 14 -4.90 -16.34 -18.60
C LEU A 14 -4.25 -17.71 -18.43
N LEU A 15 -4.67 -18.70 -19.20
CA LEU A 15 -4.01 -20.01 -19.22
C LEU A 15 -2.58 -19.89 -19.76
N ALA A 16 -2.35 -19.07 -20.79
CA ALA A 16 -0.99 -18.77 -21.25
C ALA A 16 -0.15 -18.08 -20.15
N VAL A 17 -0.74 -17.14 -19.39
CA VAL A 17 -0.07 -16.54 -18.24
C VAL A 17 0.28 -17.59 -17.19
N GLN A 18 -0.60 -18.58 -16.94
CA GLN A 18 -0.32 -19.69 -16.02
C GLN A 18 0.94 -20.45 -16.45
N ASP A 19 1.02 -20.80 -17.72
CA ASP A 19 2.11 -21.59 -18.27
C ASP A 19 3.42 -20.80 -18.27
N SER A 20 3.39 -19.52 -18.67
CA SER A 20 4.55 -18.62 -18.68
C SER A 20 5.03 -18.23 -17.27
N SER A 21 4.17 -18.29 -16.25
CA SER A 21 4.53 -17.94 -14.86
C SER A 21 4.91 -19.13 -13.99
N LYS A 22 4.93 -20.34 -14.56
CA LYS A 22 5.19 -21.57 -13.81
C LYS A 22 6.58 -21.54 -13.16
N ASN A 23 6.61 -21.65 -11.83
CA ASN A 23 7.82 -21.57 -11.00
C ASN A 23 8.63 -20.26 -11.17
N ALA A 24 8.02 -19.19 -11.68
CA ALA A 24 8.67 -17.90 -11.77
C ALA A 24 8.95 -17.32 -10.37
N ASP A 25 10.02 -16.53 -10.23
CA ASP A 25 10.26 -15.77 -9.00
C ASP A 25 9.13 -14.76 -8.76
N THR A 26 8.51 -14.24 -9.82
CA THR A 26 7.43 -13.27 -9.74
C THR A 26 6.49 -13.40 -10.92
N ALA A 27 5.19 -13.45 -10.65
CA ALA A 27 4.14 -13.25 -11.65
C ALA A 27 3.49 -11.89 -11.44
N LEU A 28 3.42 -11.09 -12.50
CA LEU A 28 2.73 -9.80 -12.50
C LEU A 28 1.53 -9.87 -13.45
N PHE A 29 0.35 -9.63 -12.90
CA PHE A 29 -0.87 -9.39 -13.66
C PHE A 29 -1.23 -7.91 -13.57
N PHE A 30 -1.23 -7.21 -14.70
CA PHE A 30 -1.65 -5.81 -14.79
C PHE A 30 -2.88 -5.71 -15.67
N TYR A 31 -3.96 -5.11 -15.16
CA TYR A 31 -5.19 -4.89 -15.91
C TYR A 31 -5.57 -3.42 -15.87
N ALA A 32 -5.73 -2.81 -17.04
CA ALA A 32 -6.30 -1.48 -17.22
C ALA A 32 -7.54 -1.57 -18.12
N GLY A 33 -8.69 -1.12 -17.62
CA GLY A 33 -9.95 -1.23 -18.35
C GLY A 33 -11.18 -1.21 -17.47
N HIS A 34 -12.32 -1.65 -18.01
CA HIS A 34 -13.59 -1.68 -17.28
C HIS A 34 -13.68 -2.90 -16.37
N ALA A 35 -13.92 -2.68 -15.09
CA ALA A 35 -14.25 -3.74 -14.15
C ALA A 35 -15.56 -3.42 -13.44
N VAL A 36 -16.28 -4.46 -13.03
CA VAL A 36 -17.54 -4.35 -12.29
C VAL A 36 -17.50 -5.26 -11.07
N GLN A 37 -18.31 -4.94 -10.07
CA GLN A 37 -18.56 -5.79 -8.92
C GLN A 37 -20.04 -6.14 -8.94
N GLY A 38 -20.34 -7.42 -8.72
CA GLY A 38 -21.69 -7.94 -8.48
C GLY A 38 -21.58 -9.07 -7.47
N ASP A 39 -22.54 -9.17 -6.54
CA ASP A 39 -22.52 -10.16 -5.44
C ASP A 39 -21.19 -10.23 -4.67
N SER A 40 -20.60 -9.07 -4.33
CA SER A 40 -19.30 -9.01 -3.64
C SER A 40 -18.12 -9.66 -4.39
N ARG A 41 -18.26 -9.92 -5.69
CA ARG A 41 -17.21 -10.47 -6.57
C ARG A 41 -16.82 -9.44 -7.61
N ASN A 42 -15.54 -9.43 -7.97
CA ASN A 42 -14.97 -8.54 -8.98
C ASN A 42 -14.88 -9.25 -10.33
N TYR A 43 -15.27 -8.56 -11.40
CA TYR A 43 -15.21 -9.05 -12.77
C TYR A 43 -14.49 -8.04 -13.65
N LEU A 44 -13.48 -8.52 -14.38
CA LEU A 44 -12.81 -7.79 -15.44
C LEU A 44 -13.62 -7.96 -16.73
N LEU A 45 -13.88 -6.86 -17.45
CA LEU A 45 -14.69 -6.90 -18.66
C LEU A 45 -13.78 -6.94 -19.90
N PRO A 46 -13.95 -7.96 -20.77
CA PRO A 46 -13.39 -7.95 -22.11
C PRO A 46 -13.96 -6.80 -22.96
N THR A 47 -13.19 -6.33 -23.94
CA THR A 47 -13.62 -5.25 -24.86
C THR A 47 -14.78 -5.65 -25.79
N ASP A 48 -14.99 -6.95 -26.01
CA ASP A 48 -16.08 -7.52 -26.81
C ASP A 48 -17.30 -7.94 -25.97
N ALA A 49 -17.31 -7.65 -24.67
CA ALA A 49 -18.41 -8.02 -23.79
C ALA A 49 -19.63 -7.11 -23.99
N VAL A 50 -20.66 -7.61 -24.67
CA VAL A 50 -21.99 -7.00 -24.70
C VAL A 50 -22.75 -7.43 -23.47
N LEU A 51 -22.94 -6.54 -22.51
CA LEU A 51 -23.67 -6.82 -21.28
C LEU A 51 -25.15 -6.45 -21.45
N CYS A 52 -26.07 -7.36 -21.13
CA CYS A 52 -27.51 -7.14 -21.16
C CYS A 52 -28.12 -7.01 -19.76
N GLY A 53 -27.32 -7.22 -18.71
CA GLY A 53 -27.70 -7.06 -17.30
C GLY A 53 -26.65 -7.65 -16.35
N GLU A 54 -26.86 -7.53 -15.04
CA GLU A 54 -25.92 -7.99 -14.00
C GLU A 54 -25.64 -9.51 -14.05
N VAL A 55 -26.64 -10.32 -14.44
CA VAL A 55 -26.48 -11.77 -14.64
C VAL A 55 -25.40 -12.12 -15.66
N ASP A 56 -25.11 -11.23 -16.60
CA ASP A 56 -24.10 -11.44 -17.63
C ASP A 56 -22.67 -11.27 -17.10
N PHE A 57 -22.45 -10.65 -15.94
CA PHE A 57 -21.09 -10.47 -15.40
C PHE A 57 -20.40 -11.81 -15.16
N SER A 58 -21.12 -12.78 -14.60
CA SER A 58 -20.60 -14.12 -14.33
C SER A 58 -20.35 -14.95 -15.60
N ARG A 59 -21.06 -14.66 -16.69
CA ARG A 59 -21.00 -15.41 -17.96
C ARG A 59 -20.01 -14.80 -18.96
N LYS A 60 -19.99 -13.48 -19.05
CA LYS A 60 -19.26 -12.70 -20.06
C LYS A 60 -18.03 -11.98 -19.50
N GLY A 61 -17.96 -11.76 -18.19
CA GLY A 61 -16.79 -11.22 -17.51
C GLY A 61 -15.80 -12.31 -17.09
N VAL A 62 -14.59 -11.88 -16.77
CA VAL A 62 -13.56 -12.72 -16.13
C VAL A 62 -13.55 -12.39 -14.64
N GLY A 63 -13.89 -13.36 -13.79
CA GLY A 63 -13.82 -13.17 -12.35
C GLY A 63 -12.39 -12.95 -11.88
N LEU A 64 -12.15 -11.95 -11.03
CA LEU A 64 -10.83 -11.70 -10.46
C LEU A 64 -10.34 -12.91 -9.66
N ASN A 65 -11.23 -13.61 -8.94
CA ASN A 65 -10.91 -14.84 -8.23
C ASN A 65 -10.33 -15.93 -9.14
N TYR A 66 -10.78 -16.01 -10.40
CA TYR A 66 -10.22 -16.96 -11.37
C TYR A 66 -8.78 -16.56 -11.76
N VAL A 67 -8.51 -15.26 -11.91
CA VAL A 67 -7.13 -14.76 -12.13
C VAL A 67 -6.24 -15.11 -10.93
N MET A 68 -6.75 -14.93 -9.70
CA MET A 68 -6.02 -15.31 -8.48
C MET A 68 -5.70 -16.81 -8.47
N GLU A 69 -6.68 -17.66 -8.74
CA GLU A 69 -6.52 -19.11 -8.79
C GLU A 69 -5.47 -19.54 -9.83
N VAL A 70 -5.45 -18.88 -10.98
CA VAL A 70 -4.45 -19.11 -12.03
C VAL A 70 -3.04 -18.77 -11.55
N LEU A 71 -2.85 -17.62 -10.90
CA LEU A 71 -1.56 -17.19 -10.34
C LEU A 71 -1.13 -18.00 -9.12
N GLU A 72 -2.07 -18.58 -8.38
CA GLU A 72 -1.75 -19.54 -7.31
C GLU A 72 -1.21 -20.84 -7.91
N LYS A 73 -1.86 -21.35 -8.96
CA LYS A 73 -1.48 -22.60 -9.63
C LYS A 73 -0.16 -22.52 -10.39
N SER A 74 0.32 -21.32 -10.72
CA SER A 74 1.64 -21.16 -11.35
C SER A 74 2.79 -21.43 -10.38
N ASN A 75 2.55 -21.54 -9.06
CA ASN A 75 3.58 -21.76 -8.06
C ASN A 75 4.71 -20.70 -8.09
N SER A 76 4.36 -19.46 -8.44
CA SER A 76 5.30 -18.34 -8.37
C SER A 76 5.55 -17.92 -6.91
N LYS A 77 6.77 -17.48 -6.59
CA LYS A 77 7.11 -17.06 -5.21
C LYS A 77 6.37 -15.80 -4.79
N VAL A 78 6.17 -14.89 -5.75
CA VAL A 78 5.50 -13.61 -5.57
C VAL A 78 4.46 -13.41 -6.67
N ASN A 79 3.23 -13.11 -6.28
CA ASN A 79 2.13 -12.78 -7.18
C ASN A 79 1.73 -11.32 -6.96
N LEU A 80 1.84 -10.52 -8.02
CA LEU A 80 1.45 -9.11 -8.02
C LEU A 80 0.26 -8.94 -8.96
N VAL A 81 -0.84 -8.40 -8.43
CA VAL A 81 -2.05 -8.12 -9.20
C VAL A 81 -2.33 -6.63 -9.13
N MET A 82 -2.24 -5.91 -10.24
CA MET A 82 -2.45 -4.47 -10.29
C MET A 82 -3.66 -4.14 -11.18
N LEU A 83 -4.60 -3.38 -10.63
CA LEU A 83 -5.89 -3.10 -11.26
C LEU A 83 -6.06 -1.59 -11.43
N ASP A 84 -5.78 -1.09 -12.65
CA ASP A 84 -6.10 0.26 -13.10
C ASP A 84 -7.49 0.30 -13.74
N ALA A 85 -8.50 0.00 -12.94
CA ALA A 85 -9.87 -0.14 -13.42
C ALA A 85 -10.85 0.76 -12.66
N CYS A 86 -11.60 1.54 -13.43
CA CYS A 86 -12.65 2.44 -12.96
C CYS A 86 -14.02 1.76 -13.10
N ARG A 87 -14.88 1.91 -12.09
CA ARG A 87 -16.24 1.33 -12.06
C ARG A 87 -17.30 2.39 -12.33
N THR A 88 -17.68 2.56 -13.58
CA THR A 88 -19.03 3.02 -13.92
C THR A 88 -19.86 1.76 -14.13
N ASN A 89 -20.92 1.56 -13.33
CA ASN A 89 -21.91 0.53 -13.65
C ASN A 89 -22.58 0.93 -14.98
N PRO A 90 -22.41 0.20 -16.09
CA PRO A 90 -22.99 0.58 -17.38
C PRO A 90 -24.54 0.55 -17.34
N PHE A 91 -25.13 -0.02 -16.30
CA PHE A 91 -26.58 -0.08 -16.08
C PHE A 91 -27.10 0.93 -15.04
N GLY A 92 -26.22 1.75 -14.45
CA GLY A 92 -26.53 2.60 -13.31
C GLY A 92 -27.45 3.81 -13.59
N ASP A 93 -27.63 4.19 -14.86
CA ASP A 93 -28.43 5.37 -15.26
C ASP A 93 -29.78 5.03 -15.90
N PHE A 94 -30.23 3.76 -15.94
CA PHE A 94 -31.59 3.41 -16.35
C PHE A 94 -32.62 3.77 -15.25
N ARG A 95 -32.80 5.06 -14.99
CA ARG A 95 -33.84 5.63 -14.10
C ARG A 95 -35.26 5.63 -14.70
N GLY A 96 -35.52 4.83 -15.74
CA GLY A 96 -36.71 4.98 -16.58
C GLY A 96 -37.76 3.87 -16.55
N SER A 97 -37.48 2.66 -16.06
CA SER A 97 -38.33 1.51 -16.43
C SER A 97 -38.68 0.59 -15.27
N GLY A 98 -39.47 1.08 -14.31
CA GLY A 98 -40.55 0.35 -13.59
C GLY A 98 -40.29 -1.01 -12.92
N HIS A 99 -39.11 -1.62 -13.01
CA HIS A 99 -38.81 -2.93 -12.48
C HIS A 99 -38.23 -2.78 -11.08
N ARG A 100 -39.11 -2.92 -10.08
CA ARG A 100 -38.77 -3.05 -8.65
C ARG A 100 -37.99 -4.35 -8.40
N GLY A 101 -36.75 -4.44 -8.88
CA GLY A 101 -35.86 -5.59 -8.68
C GLY A 101 -34.61 -5.17 -7.92
N PHE A 102 -34.37 -5.80 -6.77
CA PHE A 102 -33.07 -6.01 -6.11
C PHE A 102 -32.13 -4.82 -5.75
N PHE A 103 -32.32 -3.60 -6.25
CA PHE A 103 -31.35 -2.49 -6.16
C PHE A 103 -31.36 -1.66 -4.86
N ASN A 104 -31.78 -2.21 -3.71
CA ASN A 104 -31.86 -1.42 -2.46
C ASN A 104 -31.06 -1.94 -1.26
N ARG A 105 -30.07 -2.84 -1.45
CA ARG A 105 -29.22 -3.33 -0.33
C ARG A 105 -27.71 -3.37 -0.59
N GLY A 106 -27.22 -2.51 -1.47
CA GLY A 106 -25.78 -2.26 -1.64
C GLY A 106 -25.60 -0.87 -2.24
N GLY A 107 -25.73 0.15 -1.38
CA GLY A 107 -25.86 1.54 -1.80
C GLY A 107 -24.73 2.02 -2.73
N ASN A 108 -25.07 2.95 -3.61
CA ASN A 108 -24.24 3.96 -4.32
C ASN A 108 -22.73 4.04 -3.98
N GLN A 109 -21.99 2.94 -4.09
CA GLN A 109 -20.56 2.85 -3.80
C GLN A 109 -19.91 2.21 -5.02
N GLY A 110 -19.14 3.00 -5.77
CA GLY A 110 -18.32 2.53 -6.89
C GLY A 110 -17.19 1.61 -6.40
N GLY A 111 -16.11 1.36 -7.16
CA GLY A 111 -14.89 0.66 -6.69
C GLY A 111 -14.96 -0.85 -6.37
N LEU A 112 -13.89 -1.61 -6.63
CA LEU A 112 -13.88 -3.08 -6.51
C LEU A 112 -14.05 -3.55 -5.05
N ALA A 113 -14.63 -4.74 -4.87
CA ALA A 113 -14.65 -5.40 -3.57
C ALA A 113 -13.22 -5.69 -3.10
N ALA A 114 -12.91 -5.44 -1.84
CA ALA A 114 -11.67 -5.94 -1.27
C ALA A 114 -11.74 -7.48 -1.19
N ILE A 115 -10.85 -8.17 -1.89
CA ILE A 115 -10.67 -9.61 -1.75
C ILE A 115 -9.75 -9.85 -0.57
N SER A 116 -10.14 -10.68 0.41
CA SER A 116 -9.23 -11.12 1.47
C SER A 116 -8.14 -11.98 0.86
N THR A 117 -6.89 -11.50 0.87
CA THR A 117 -5.72 -12.27 0.42
C THR A 117 -5.27 -13.20 1.54
N THR A 118 -5.83 -14.41 1.57
CA THR A 118 -5.38 -15.48 2.49
C THR A 118 -4.07 -16.15 2.04
N LEU A 119 -3.42 -15.62 1.01
CA LEU A 119 -2.27 -16.24 0.34
C LEU A 119 -0.99 -15.49 0.70
N PRO A 120 -0.01 -16.15 1.35
CA PRO A 120 1.22 -15.50 1.83
C PRO A 120 2.09 -14.85 0.74
N GLY A 121 1.93 -15.24 -0.52
CA GLY A 121 2.75 -14.76 -1.65
C GLY A 121 2.08 -13.70 -2.52
N THR A 122 0.90 -13.18 -2.17
CA THR A 122 0.12 -12.36 -3.12
C THR A 122 -0.18 -10.95 -2.63
N VAL A 123 0.10 -9.95 -3.47
CA VAL A 123 -0.27 -8.55 -3.27
C VAL A 123 -1.20 -8.09 -4.40
N ILE A 124 -2.33 -7.51 -4.02
CA ILE A 124 -3.29 -6.89 -4.93
C ILE A 124 -3.26 -5.38 -4.73
N VAL A 125 -3.10 -4.64 -5.81
CA VAL A 125 -3.06 -3.18 -5.86
C VAL A 125 -4.23 -2.69 -6.69
N TYR A 126 -5.03 -1.82 -6.09
CA TYR A 126 -6.19 -1.19 -6.70
C TYR A 126 -5.88 0.29 -6.95
N ALA A 127 -6.23 0.79 -8.14
CA ALA A 127 -6.04 2.19 -8.50
C ALA A 127 -6.87 3.18 -7.65
N ALA A 128 -7.91 2.69 -6.98
CA ALA A 128 -8.76 3.46 -6.07
C ALA A 128 -9.21 2.59 -4.88
N ALA A 129 -9.55 3.25 -3.77
CA ALA A 129 -10.10 2.61 -2.58
C ALA A 129 -11.39 1.81 -2.89
N PRO A 130 -11.70 0.75 -2.12
CA PRO A 130 -12.99 0.07 -2.22
C PRO A 130 -14.12 1.10 -2.11
N GLY A 131 -15.17 1.00 -2.92
CA GLY A 131 -16.21 2.03 -2.92
C GLY A 131 -15.96 3.22 -3.88
N LYS A 132 -14.75 3.37 -4.46
CA LYS A 132 -14.35 4.57 -5.23
C LYS A 132 -13.92 4.25 -6.67
N GLY A 133 -14.18 5.17 -7.58
CA GLY A 133 -13.71 5.09 -8.97
C GLY A 133 -12.26 5.55 -9.11
N ALA A 134 -11.56 4.98 -10.08
CA ALA A 134 -10.32 5.55 -10.61
C ALA A 134 -10.65 6.55 -11.74
N SER A 135 -9.67 7.34 -12.17
CA SER A 135 -9.80 8.35 -13.21
C SER A 135 -8.98 7.95 -14.43
N ASP A 136 -9.62 7.95 -15.60
CA ASP A 136 -8.95 7.74 -16.89
C ASP A 136 -8.05 8.91 -17.29
N ASN A 137 -8.10 10.02 -16.54
CA ASN A 137 -7.27 11.20 -16.72
C ASN A 137 -7.36 11.76 -18.16
N PRO A 138 -8.48 12.43 -18.52
CA PRO A 138 -8.71 12.91 -19.89
C PRO A 138 -7.69 13.92 -20.39
N ALA A 139 -6.90 14.52 -19.50
CA ALA A 139 -5.82 15.45 -19.84
C ALA A 139 -4.49 14.75 -20.18
N GLY A 140 -4.41 13.42 -20.09
CA GLY A 140 -3.19 12.64 -20.27
C GLY A 140 -3.40 11.39 -21.11
N ARG A 141 -2.29 10.75 -21.51
CA ARG A 141 -2.30 9.50 -22.27
C ARG A 141 -2.61 8.27 -21.41
N ASN A 142 -2.34 8.32 -20.11
CA ASN A 142 -2.52 7.18 -19.20
C ASN A 142 -3.54 7.54 -18.12
N GLY A 143 -4.25 6.52 -17.63
CA GLY A 143 -5.04 6.61 -16.40
C GLY A 143 -4.19 7.11 -15.25
N LEU A 144 -4.83 7.76 -14.27
CA LEU A 144 -4.12 8.48 -13.23
C LEU A 144 -3.21 7.57 -12.40
N PHE A 145 -3.64 6.34 -12.14
CA PHE A 145 -2.83 5.37 -11.41
C PHE A 145 -1.63 4.90 -12.22
N THR A 146 -1.82 4.55 -13.50
CA THR A 146 -0.70 4.25 -14.40
C THR A 146 0.30 5.41 -14.50
N GLU A 147 -0.17 6.66 -14.56
CA GLU A 147 0.73 7.82 -14.57
C GLU A 147 1.51 7.95 -13.25
N GLY A 148 0.87 7.68 -12.10
CA GLY A 148 1.53 7.62 -10.80
C GLY A 148 2.59 6.52 -10.69
N LEU A 149 2.32 5.32 -11.21
CA LEU A 149 3.30 4.24 -11.27
C LEU A 149 4.50 4.62 -12.14
N LYS A 150 4.26 5.20 -13.32
CA LYS A 150 5.34 5.70 -14.19
C LYS A 150 6.17 6.77 -13.50
N HIS A 151 5.52 7.68 -12.77
CA HIS A 151 6.23 8.67 -11.97
C HIS A 151 7.12 8.00 -10.92
N ALA A 152 6.61 7.03 -10.16
CA ALA A 152 7.39 6.31 -9.16
C ALA A 152 8.62 5.60 -9.74
N PHE A 153 8.45 4.85 -10.84
CA PHE A 153 9.55 4.16 -11.51
C PHE A 153 10.61 5.09 -12.10
N ASN A 154 10.21 6.29 -12.52
CA ASN A 154 11.13 7.30 -13.04
C ASN A 154 11.87 8.06 -11.93
N THR A 155 11.23 8.24 -10.77
CA THR A 155 11.82 8.96 -9.63
C THR A 155 12.94 8.17 -8.97
N ASN A 156 12.72 6.88 -8.70
CA ASN A 156 13.77 6.02 -8.13
C ASN A 156 13.54 4.55 -8.52
N LYS A 157 14.52 3.98 -9.20
CA LYS A 157 14.46 2.59 -9.71
C LYS A 157 14.73 1.54 -8.64
N ASN A 158 15.29 1.94 -7.49
CA ASN A 158 15.68 1.04 -6.40
C ASN A 158 14.66 1.08 -5.25
N LEU A 159 13.38 1.33 -5.55
CA LEU A 159 12.32 1.30 -4.54
C LEU A 159 11.78 -0.11 -4.37
N SER A 160 11.45 -0.45 -3.12
CA SER A 160 10.64 -1.63 -2.83
C SER A 160 9.23 -1.45 -3.39
N LEU A 161 8.43 -2.53 -3.44
CA LEU A 161 7.02 -2.44 -3.83
C LEU A 161 6.28 -1.39 -2.99
N ASP A 162 6.48 -1.40 -1.67
CA ASP A 162 5.93 -0.40 -0.75
C ASP A 162 6.36 1.03 -1.15
N GLY A 163 7.65 1.25 -1.41
CA GLY A 163 8.15 2.56 -1.83
C GLY A 163 7.61 3.03 -3.19
N VAL A 164 7.47 2.14 -4.16
CA VAL A 164 6.85 2.43 -5.47
C VAL A 164 5.38 2.82 -5.27
N LEU A 165 4.64 2.02 -4.51
CA LEU A 165 3.20 2.22 -4.30
C LEU A 165 2.91 3.47 -3.48
N ASP A 166 3.73 3.77 -2.47
CA ASP A 166 3.64 4.98 -1.67
C ASP A 166 3.92 6.23 -2.52
N THR A 167 4.99 6.21 -3.33
CA THR A 167 5.31 7.30 -4.26
C THR A 167 4.19 7.51 -5.28
N ALA A 168 3.69 6.44 -5.88
CA ALA A 168 2.58 6.50 -6.83
C ALA A 168 1.29 7.00 -6.16
N SER A 169 0.97 6.54 -4.95
CA SER A 169 -0.22 6.93 -4.21
C SER A 169 -0.22 8.42 -3.88
N ARG A 170 0.89 8.96 -3.37
CA ARG A 170 1.02 10.41 -3.15
C ARG A 170 0.80 11.21 -4.42
N TRP A 171 1.39 10.75 -5.53
CA TRP A 171 1.24 11.42 -6.82
C TRP A 171 -0.23 11.43 -7.29
N VAL A 172 -0.90 10.29 -7.24
CA VAL A 172 -2.32 10.13 -7.64
C VAL A 172 -3.24 10.96 -6.75
N THR A 173 -3.04 10.90 -5.44
CA THR A 173 -3.83 11.64 -4.46
C THR A 173 -3.67 13.15 -4.64
N ASN A 174 -2.45 13.65 -4.85
CA ASN A 174 -2.21 15.06 -5.12
C ASN A 174 -2.82 15.51 -6.45
N LYS A 175 -2.59 14.75 -7.53
CA LYS A 175 -3.09 15.11 -8.87
C LYS A 175 -4.62 15.05 -8.96
N SER A 176 -5.25 14.13 -8.23
CA SER A 176 -6.72 14.00 -8.16
C SER A 176 -7.39 14.98 -7.19
N LYS A 177 -6.62 15.71 -6.36
CA LYS A 177 -7.12 16.50 -5.22
C LYS A 177 -7.88 15.64 -4.22
N ASN A 178 -7.27 14.53 -3.77
CA ASN A 178 -7.83 13.54 -2.86
C ASN A 178 -9.08 12.78 -3.37
N ARG A 179 -9.41 12.88 -4.67
CA ARG A 179 -10.56 12.17 -5.25
C ARG A 179 -10.27 10.71 -5.57
N GLN A 180 -9.00 10.37 -5.80
CA GLN A 180 -8.53 9.01 -6.06
C GLN A 180 -7.38 8.69 -5.11
N ILE A 181 -7.53 7.58 -4.38
CA ILE A 181 -6.55 7.09 -3.41
C ILE A 181 -6.34 5.62 -3.72
N PRO A 182 -5.16 5.20 -4.24
CA PRO A 182 -4.87 3.80 -4.46
C PRO A 182 -4.94 2.99 -3.17
N TYR A 183 -5.24 1.71 -3.29
CA TYR A 183 -5.40 0.80 -2.15
C TYR A 183 -4.62 -0.48 -2.40
N VAL A 184 -3.98 -1.00 -1.36
CA VAL A 184 -3.13 -2.20 -1.43
C VAL A 184 -3.66 -3.22 -0.44
N ASN A 185 -3.73 -4.48 -0.87
CA ASN A 185 -4.03 -5.60 -0.01
C ASN A 185 -2.98 -6.70 -0.17
N GLY A 186 -2.44 -7.19 0.93
CA GLY A 186 -1.45 -8.27 0.94
C GLY A 186 -0.48 -8.15 2.11
N PRO A 187 0.45 -9.10 2.24
CA PRO A 187 1.41 -9.14 3.35
C PRO A 187 2.38 -7.97 3.32
N THR A 188 2.46 -7.21 4.43
CA THR A 188 3.42 -6.10 4.58
C THR A 188 4.89 -6.53 4.39
N PRO A 189 5.36 -7.70 4.87
CA PRO A 189 6.74 -8.13 4.64
C PRO A 189 7.07 -8.21 3.15
N LEU A 190 6.18 -8.82 2.36
CA LEU A 190 6.34 -8.95 0.92
C LEU A 190 6.41 -7.59 0.21
N GLN A 191 5.59 -6.63 0.65
CA GLN A 191 5.62 -5.26 0.10
C GLN A 191 6.96 -4.56 0.39
N LYS A 192 7.57 -4.81 1.55
CA LYS A 192 8.84 -4.17 1.93
C LYS A 192 10.06 -4.83 1.33
N ASP A 193 10.02 -6.15 1.13
CA ASP A 193 11.17 -6.94 0.66
C ASP A 193 11.22 -7.13 -0.86
N PHE A 194 10.11 -6.92 -1.57
CA PHE A 194 10.07 -7.02 -3.03
C PHE A 194 10.63 -5.77 -3.72
N PHE A 195 11.46 -5.94 -4.74
CA PHE A 195 11.99 -4.85 -5.60
C PHE A 195 11.76 -5.19 -7.07
N PHE A 196 11.28 -4.21 -7.86
CA PHE A 196 11.11 -4.39 -9.31
C PHE A 196 12.43 -4.34 -10.07
N ALA A 197 13.36 -3.52 -9.58
CA ALA A 197 14.70 -3.38 -10.09
C ALA A 197 15.65 -3.08 -8.92
N GLY A 198 16.91 -3.49 -9.07
CA GLY A 198 17.90 -3.44 -8.01
C GLY A 198 17.81 -4.61 -7.04
N SER A 199 18.56 -4.54 -5.95
CA SER A 199 18.57 -5.52 -4.86
C SER A 199 18.66 -4.80 -3.51
N LYS A 200 18.20 -5.47 -2.45
CA LYS A 200 18.44 -5.03 -1.07
C LYS A 200 19.95 -4.80 -0.86
N GLU A 201 20.80 -5.64 -1.43
CA GLU A 201 22.26 -5.50 -1.47
C GLU A 201 22.75 -4.21 -2.17
N GLN A 202 22.19 -3.84 -3.32
CA GLN A 202 22.60 -2.63 -4.05
C GLN A 202 22.19 -1.34 -3.33
N LEU A 203 21.06 -1.33 -2.64
CA LEU A 203 20.66 -0.21 -1.76
C LEU A 203 21.58 -0.10 -0.55
N VAL A 204 21.92 -1.24 0.08
CA VAL A 204 22.89 -1.30 1.17
C VAL A 204 24.32 -0.93 0.69
N SER A 205 24.65 -1.09 -0.59
CA SER A 205 25.91 -0.60 -1.16
C SER A 205 25.88 0.89 -1.53
N GLN A 206 24.74 1.41 -1.98
CA GLN A 206 24.60 2.83 -2.35
C GLN A 206 24.43 3.77 -1.14
N GLN A 207 23.88 3.26 -0.02
CA GLN A 207 23.83 3.96 1.26
C GLN A 207 25.14 3.85 2.05
N ARG A 208 26.10 3.02 1.62
CA ARG A 208 27.47 3.08 2.09
C ARG A 208 28.18 4.24 1.40
N LEU A 209 28.24 5.40 2.05
CA LEU A 209 29.35 6.34 1.85
C LEU A 209 30.68 5.55 1.89
N PRO A 210 31.73 5.96 1.13
CA PRO A 210 33.03 5.32 1.27
C PRO A 210 33.44 5.41 2.74
N LEU A 211 33.43 4.27 3.43
CA LEU A 211 33.99 4.17 4.77
C LEU A 211 35.48 4.50 4.63
N PRO A 212 36.05 5.38 5.47
CA PRO A 212 37.49 5.52 5.59
C PRO A 212 38.11 4.12 5.69
N GLN A 213 39.07 3.82 4.80
CA GLN A 213 39.62 2.48 4.62
C GLN A 213 40.46 2.00 5.81
N ASP A 214 40.64 2.83 6.84
CA ASP A 214 41.21 2.40 8.12
C ASP A 214 40.10 1.93 9.05
N LYS A 215 39.71 0.65 8.91
CA LYS A 215 38.98 -0.03 9.97
C LYS A 215 39.95 -0.40 11.08
N PRO A 216 39.81 0.14 12.32
CA PRO A 216 40.37 -0.57 13.46
C PRO A 216 39.60 -1.88 13.60
N LYS A 217 40.33 -2.99 13.74
CA LYS A 217 39.74 -4.30 14.01
C LYS A 217 38.98 -4.25 15.34
N LEU A 218 37.66 -4.00 15.32
CA LEU A 218 36.83 -4.23 16.48
C LEU A 218 36.66 -5.74 16.66
N LYS A 219 37.22 -6.24 17.77
CA LYS A 219 36.89 -7.55 18.30
C LYS A 219 35.41 -7.57 18.67
N ALA A 220 34.81 -8.75 18.56
CA ALA A 220 33.48 -9.00 19.07
C ALA A 220 33.45 -8.64 20.56
N GLU A 221 32.71 -7.59 20.91
CA GLU A 221 32.40 -7.28 22.30
C GLU A 221 30.90 -7.45 22.52
N GLU A 222 30.64 -8.04 23.66
CA GLU A 222 29.36 -8.55 24.16
C GLU A 222 28.35 -7.45 24.42
N LYS A 223 27.09 -7.89 24.59
CA LYS A 223 25.96 -7.18 25.18
C LYS A 223 26.39 -6.00 26.06
N ASN A 224 26.28 -4.79 25.53
CA ASN A 224 26.12 -3.59 26.34
C ASN A 224 24.85 -2.89 25.86
N ASP A 225 23.92 -2.68 26.78
CA ASP A 225 22.63 -1.99 26.60
C ASP A 225 22.81 -0.47 26.31
N GLU A 226 24.01 -0.04 25.91
CA GLU A 226 24.30 1.35 25.59
C GLU A 226 24.22 1.60 24.08
N LEU A 227 23.36 2.54 23.71
CA LEU A 227 23.18 2.99 22.33
C LEU A 227 24.53 3.43 21.73
N PRO A 228 24.80 3.10 20.45
CA PRO A 228 26.04 3.51 19.79
C PRO A 228 26.30 5.03 19.92
N PRO A 229 27.54 5.50 20.13
CA PRO A 229 27.84 6.93 20.35
C PRO A 229 27.32 7.86 19.25
N VAL A 230 27.21 7.36 18.01
CA VAL A 230 26.63 8.10 16.87
C VAL A 230 25.14 8.37 17.06
N VAL A 231 24.41 7.43 17.66
CA VAL A 231 23.00 7.60 17.99
C VAL A 231 22.85 8.57 19.17
N MET A 232 23.70 8.45 20.19
CA MET A 232 23.69 9.35 21.35
C MET A 232 23.99 10.81 20.95
N THR A 233 24.96 11.04 20.06
CA THR A 233 25.29 12.39 19.55
C THR A 233 24.16 13.00 18.71
N TYR A 234 23.43 12.19 17.94
CA TYR A 234 22.25 12.66 17.21
C TYR A 234 21.10 13.05 18.15
N ILE A 235 20.81 12.21 19.13
CA ILE A 235 19.76 12.46 20.13
C ILE A 235 20.06 13.75 20.90
N LEU A 236 21.28 13.89 21.43
CA LEU A 236 21.68 15.09 22.18
C LEU A 236 21.67 16.38 21.36
N LYS A 237 21.87 16.30 20.04
CA LYS A 237 21.87 17.46 19.15
C LYS A 237 20.47 17.89 18.74
N HIS A 238 19.51 16.98 18.69
CA HIS A 238 18.21 17.22 18.05
C HIS A 238 17.00 17.10 18.98
N TRP A 239 17.15 16.57 20.20
CA TRP A 239 16.04 16.42 21.15
C TRP A 239 16.09 17.49 22.23
N SER A 240 14.92 17.98 22.66
CA SER A 240 14.86 18.90 23.79
C SER A 240 15.22 18.20 25.12
N PRO A 241 15.67 18.98 26.13
CA PRO A 241 15.87 18.45 27.49
C PRO A 241 14.63 17.76 28.05
N GLU A 242 13.43 18.25 27.71
CA GLU A 242 12.16 17.65 28.11
C GLU A 242 11.95 16.29 27.44
N LEU A 243 12.21 16.17 26.13
CA LEU A 243 12.09 14.90 25.42
C LEU A 243 13.12 13.87 25.92
N LEU A 244 14.36 14.30 26.18
CA LEU A 244 15.40 13.47 26.80
C LEU A 244 14.96 12.94 28.18
N THR A 245 14.43 13.82 29.02
CA THR A 245 13.93 13.47 30.35
C THR A 245 12.76 12.49 30.25
N ALA A 246 11.85 12.73 29.31
CA ALA A 246 10.73 11.85 29.08
C ALA A 246 11.17 10.45 28.63
N ALA A 247 12.12 10.37 27.70
CA ALA A 247 12.67 9.12 27.20
C ALA A 247 13.35 8.31 28.32
N ALA A 248 14.09 8.97 29.22
CA ALA A 248 14.69 8.31 30.39
C ALA A 248 13.63 7.71 31.34
N PHE A 249 12.47 8.37 31.49
CA PHE A 249 11.36 7.81 32.27
C PHE A 249 10.65 6.67 31.54
N LEU A 250 10.48 6.76 30.21
CA LEU A 250 9.87 5.70 29.40
C LEU A 250 10.70 4.41 29.39
N ASP A 251 12.03 4.54 29.29
CA ASP A 251 12.97 3.42 29.36
C ASP A 251 12.82 2.64 30.68
N LYS A 252 12.65 3.39 31.78
CA LYS A 252 12.36 2.84 33.12
C LYS A 252 10.90 2.42 33.31
N LYS A 253 10.07 2.45 32.26
CA LYS A 253 8.61 2.17 32.28
C LYS A 253 7.81 3.07 33.24
N GLN A 254 8.33 4.25 33.58
CA GLN A 254 7.70 5.22 34.49
C GLN A 254 6.78 6.17 33.70
N PHE A 255 5.75 5.62 33.07
CA PHE A 255 4.87 6.32 32.13
C PHE A 255 4.18 7.57 32.72
N GLN A 256 3.73 7.52 33.98
CA GLN A 256 3.11 8.67 34.64
C GLN A 256 4.08 9.84 34.86
N LYS A 257 5.36 9.53 35.11
CA LYS A 257 6.42 10.54 35.27
C LYS A 257 6.89 11.08 33.92
N ALA A 258 6.86 10.28 32.86
CA ALA A 258 7.18 10.71 31.49
C ALA A 258 6.12 11.65 30.89
N LEU A 259 4.84 11.47 31.26
CA LEU A 259 3.70 12.19 30.70
C LEU A 259 3.84 13.74 30.68
N PRO A 260 4.18 14.43 31.79
CA PRO A 260 4.29 15.89 31.78
C PRO A 260 5.38 16.39 30.82
N PHE A 261 6.51 15.68 30.74
CA PHE A 261 7.60 16.05 29.84
C PHE A 261 7.25 15.81 28.37
N LEU A 262 6.54 14.71 28.06
CA LEU A 262 6.01 14.47 26.72
C LEU A 262 4.97 15.51 26.30
N LEU A 263 4.07 15.91 27.19
CA LEU A 263 3.09 16.96 26.90
C LEU A 263 3.77 18.30 26.61
N GLN A 264 4.83 18.62 27.35
CA GLN A 264 5.59 19.85 27.17
C GLN A 264 6.43 19.84 25.88
N ALA A 265 7.09 18.74 25.54
CA ALA A 265 7.82 18.62 24.27
C ALA A 265 6.84 18.58 23.07
N ALA A 266 5.71 17.88 23.21
CA ALA A 266 4.69 17.79 22.16
C ALA A 266 4.00 19.15 21.88
N SER A 267 3.78 19.98 22.90
CA SER A 267 3.21 21.33 22.74
C SER A 267 4.15 22.30 22.04
N ARG A 268 5.46 22.04 22.08
CA ARG A 268 6.48 22.76 21.30
C ARG A 268 6.61 22.27 19.85
N GLY A 269 5.79 21.30 19.44
CA GLY A 269 5.78 20.79 18.07
C GLY A 269 6.78 19.67 17.81
N GLU A 270 7.41 19.08 18.83
CA GLU A 270 8.35 17.97 18.62
C GLU A 270 7.60 16.70 18.18
N ALA A 271 7.81 16.32 16.92
CA ALA A 271 7.18 15.16 16.29
C ALA A 271 7.37 13.86 17.08
N ILE A 272 8.58 13.65 17.63
CA ILE A 272 8.92 12.45 18.40
C ILE A 272 8.11 12.41 19.71
N ALA A 273 7.97 13.55 20.40
CA ALA A 273 7.16 13.65 21.61
C ALA A 273 5.68 13.39 21.33
N GLN A 274 5.14 13.94 20.24
CA GLN A 274 3.75 13.72 19.80
C GLN A 274 3.49 12.24 19.46
N PHE A 275 4.45 11.58 18.80
CA PHE A 275 4.37 10.14 18.50
C PHE A 275 4.41 9.28 19.76
N MET A 276 5.36 9.52 20.68
CA MET A 276 5.44 8.79 21.95
C MET A 276 4.18 8.97 22.80
N LEU A 277 3.65 10.20 22.86
CA LEU A 277 2.41 10.51 23.55
C LEU A 277 1.20 9.82 22.92
N ALA A 278 1.13 9.74 21.59
CA ALA A 278 0.09 8.99 20.89
C ALA A 278 0.13 7.50 21.23
N GLY A 279 1.32 6.90 21.29
CA GLY A 279 1.50 5.52 21.74
C GLY A 279 0.98 5.27 23.16
N MET A 280 1.22 6.21 24.08
CA MET A 280 0.69 6.14 25.44
C MET A 280 -0.85 6.16 25.48
N TYR A 281 -1.50 7.05 24.72
CA TYR A 281 -2.96 7.08 24.63
C TYR A 281 -3.54 5.86 23.90
N MET A 282 -2.86 5.32 22.91
CA MET A 282 -3.32 4.14 22.17
C MET A 282 -3.26 2.87 23.03
N GLY A 283 -2.19 2.71 23.82
CA GLY A 283 -1.96 1.57 24.70
C GLY A 283 -2.50 1.71 26.13
N GLY A 284 -2.94 2.91 26.53
CA GLY A 284 -3.32 3.19 27.92
C GLY A 284 -2.14 3.14 28.90
N LEU A 285 -0.94 3.53 28.45
CA LEU A 285 0.29 3.47 29.25
C LEU A 285 0.42 4.74 30.10
N GLY A 286 0.13 4.65 31.40
CA GLY A 286 0.19 5.80 32.32
C GLY A 286 -0.91 6.86 32.10
N VAL A 287 -1.83 6.63 31.17
CA VAL A 287 -3.01 7.44 30.86
C VAL A 287 -4.19 6.52 30.53
N ASN A 288 -5.41 7.03 30.62
CA ASN A 288 -6.57 6.31 30.11
C ASN A 288 -6.44 6.13 28.58
N ARG A 289 -6.78 4.93 28.11
CA ARG A 289 -6.77 4.61 26.69
C ARG A 289 -7.74 5.52 25.94
N ASP A 290 -7.21 6.29 25.00
CA ASP A 290 -7.96 7.24 24.18
C ASP A 290 -7.43 7.21 22.73
N PRO A 291 -7.93 6.28 21.89
CA PRO A 291 -7.49 6.15 20.50
C PRO A 291 -7.82 7.37 19.64
N ALA A 292 -8.87 8.12 19.99
CA ALA A 292 -9.26 9.33 19.26
C ALA A 292 -8.22 10.44 19.47
N LYS A 293 -7.77 10.62 20.71
CA LYS A 293 -6.69 11.56 21.05
C LYS A 293 -5.34 11.15 20.47
N ALA A 294 -5.03 9.85 20.47
CA ALA A 294 -3.82 9.31 19.81
C ALA A 294 -3.81 9.64 18.31
N ASN A 295 -4.90 9.36 17.59
CA ASN A 295 -5.00 9.66 16.16
C ASN A 295 -4.90 11.17 15.87
N LYS A 296 -5.44 12.02 16.75
CA LYS A 296 -5.30 13.48 16.62
C LYS A 296 -3.85 13.93 16.73
N LEU A 297 -3.08 13.37 17.68
CA LEU A 297 -1.65 13.66 17.85
C LEU A 297 -0.84 13.17 16.65
N ILE A 298 -1.11 11.96 16.15
CA ILE A 298 -0.46 11.41 14.95
C ILE A 298 -0.72 12.31 13.74
N ASN A 299 -1.96 12.75 13.54
CA ASN A 299 -2.32 13.64 12.43
C ASN A 299 -1.72 15.06 12.56
N GLN A 300 -1.24 15.46 13.74
CA GLN A 300 -0.53 16.73 13.93
C GLN A 300 0.95 16.62 13.53
N VAL A 301 1.56 15.44 13.64
CA VAL A 301 2.94 15.18 13.21
C VAL A 301 3.11 15.22 11.68
N TYR A 302 2.06 14.86 10.94
CA TYR A 302 2.10 14.72 9.48
C TYR A 302 1.57 15.95 8.70
N LYS A 303 1.47 17.11 9.35
CA LYS A 303 1.18 18.40 8.70
C LYS A 303 2.45 19.22 8.53
#